data_AF-A0A5A7SPM9-F1
#
_entry.id   AF-A0A5A7SPM9-F1
#
_cell.length_a   1.000
_cell.length_b   1.000
_cell.length_c   1.000
_cell.angle_alpha   90.00
_cell.angle_beta   90.00
_cell.angle_gamma   90.00
#
_symmetry.space_group_name_H-M   'P 1'
#
loop_
_entity.id
_entity.type
_entity.pdbx_description
1 polymer ?
#
loop_
_entity_poly.entity_id
_entity_poly.type
_entity_poly.pdbx_seq_one_letter_code
_entity_poly.pdbx_strand_id
1 'polypeptide(L)' 'MLSVVRVHLPSDIPIVRYELTPYVLYCYPDKNIDTDDVSESAPLNGQFLRYRCVDCWSL' A
#
# COMPACT_ATOMS: atom_id res chain seq x y z
N MET A 1 15.82 -9.20 0.62
CA MET A 1 14.64 -9.00 1.49
C MET A 1 13.96 -7.73 1.02
N LEU A 2 12.64 -7.76 0.75
CA LEU A 2 11.89 -6.57 0.38
C LEU A 2 11.73 -5.70 1.63
N SER A 3 11.96 -4.39 1.53
CA SER A 3 11.74 -3.46 2.64
C SER A 3 10.77 -2.36 2.24
N VAL A 4 9.92 -1.96 3.17
CA VAL A 4 9.04 -0.80 3.00
C VAL A 4 9.83 0.44 3.39
N VAL A 5 9.96 1.38 2.45
CA VAL A 5 10.68 2.64 2.65
C VAL A 5 9.73 3.73 3.16
N ARG A 6 8.53 3.81 2.56
CA ARG A 6 7.54 4.85 2.84
C ARG A 6 6.14 4.29 2.62
N VAL A 7 5.21 4.70 3.48
CA VAL A 7 3.77 4.55 3.27
C VAL A 7 3.15 5.95 3.30
N HIS A 8 2.43 6.32 2.25
CA HIS A 8 1.67 7.56 2.20
C HIS A 8 0.18 7.25 2.07
N LEU A 9 -0.59 7.66 3.09
CA LEU A 9 -2.03 7.59 3.09
C LEU A 9 -2.58 8.97 2.68
N PRO A 10 -3.40 9.08 1.63
CA PRO A 10 -4.02 10.35 1.28
C PRO A 10 -5.01 10.76 2.38
N SER A 11 -4.62 11.70 3.25
CA SER A 11 -5.40 12.14 4.42
C SER A 11 -6.18 13.43 4.20
N ASP A 12 -5.87 14.20 3.15
CA ASP A 12 -6.37 15.58 2.98
C ASP A 12 -7.74 15.68 2.28
N ILE A 13 -8.29 14.56 1.81
CA ILE A 13 -9.60 14.52 1.17
C ILE A 13 -10.55 13.79 2.12
N PRO A 14 -11.71 14.35 2.49
CA PRO A 14 -12.72 13.60 3.24
C PRO A 14 -13.27 12.51 2.32
N ILE A 15 -12.67 11.32 2.38
CA ILE A 15 -13.03 10.18 1.55
C ILE A 15 -14.29 9.54 2.14
N VAL A 16 -15.46 10.05 1.75
CA VAL A 16 -16.73 9.37 2.00
C VAL A 16 -16.81 8.15 1.06
N ARG A 17 -16.73 6.94 1.62
CA ARG A 17 -17.01 5.64 0.94
C ARG A 17 -16.05 5.19 -0.17
N TYR A 18 -14.77 5.56 -0.16
CA TYR A 18 -13.79 4.98 -1.10
C TYR A 18 -12.76 4.14 -0.36
N GLU A 19 -12.43 2.97 -0.92
CA GLU A 19 -11.34 2.14 -0.42
C GLU A 19 -10.02 2.90 -0.55
N LEU A 20 -9.39 3.16 0.59
CA LEU A 20 -8.09 3.83 0.67
C LEU A 20 -7.02 2.89 0.14
N THR A 21 -6.44 3.20 -1.02
CA THR A 21 -5.23 2.50 -1.48
C THR A 21 -4.00 3.27 -0.98
N PRO A 22 -3.19 2.70 -0.06
CA PRO A 22 -1.98 3.35 0.41
C PRO A 22 -0.91 3.33 -0.68
N TYR A 23 -0.24 4.45 -0.90
CA TYR A 23 0.94 4.50 -1.76
C TYR A 23 2.14 3.97 -0.98
N VAL A 24 2.68 2.83 -1.41
CA VAL A 24 3.81 2.20 -0.72
C VAL A 24 5.02 2.19 -1.63
N LEU A 25 6.14 2.66 -1.07
CA LEU A 25 7.43 2.65 -1.72
C LEU A 25 8.24 1.46 -1.20
N TYR A 26 8.65 0.56 -2.09
CA TYR A 26 9.40 -0.63 -1.74
C TYR A 26 10.86 -0.50 -2.18
N CYS A 27 11.75 -1.16 -1.45
CA CYS A 27 13.14 -1.31 -1.83
C CYS A 27 13.48 -2.80 -1.96
N TYR A 28 14.05 -3.15 -3.10
CA TYR A 28 14.56 -4.48 -3.38
C TYR A 28 15.92 -4.70 -2.70
N PRO A 29 16.34 -5.96 -2.49
CA PRO A 29 17.71 -6.26 -2.08
C PRO A 29 18.77 -5.63 -2.99
N ASP A 30 18.46 -5.44 -4.28
CA ASP A 30 19.34 -4.79 -5.25
C ASP A 30 19.32 -3.25 -5.17
N LYS A 31 18.70 -2.69 -4.12
CA LYS A 31 18.51 -1.25 -3.86
C LYS A 31 17.64 -0.51 -4.88
N ASN A 32 17.00 -1.24 -5.79
CA ASN A 32 16.01 -0.64 -6.68
C ASN A 32 14.78 -0.23 -5.86
N ILE A 33 14.18 0.91 -6.22
CA ILE A 33 12.99 1.46 -5.56
C ILE A 33 11.79 1.29 -6.48
N ASP A 34 10.70 0.77 -5.94
CA ASP A 34 9.44 0.56 -6.65
C ASP A 34 8.30 1.36 -6.03
N THR A 35 7.39 1.82 -6.87
CA THR A 35 6.16 2.54 -6.50
C THR A 35 4.90 1.85 -7.01
N ASP A 36 5.03 0.74 -7.73
CA ASP A 36 3.86 0.04 -8.25
C ASP A 36 2.98 -0.50 -7.12
N ASP A 37 1.66 -0.42 -7.34
CA ASP A 37 0.67 -0.98 -6.43
C ASP A 37 0.75 -2.51 -6.44
N VAL A 38 1.21 -3.09 -5.34
CA VAL A 38 1.35 -4.55 -5.20
C VAL A 38 0.08 -5.15 -4.58
N SER A 39 -0.88 -5.49 -5.44
CA SER A 39 -2.13 -6.14 -5.05
C SER A 39 -2.00 -7.65 -4.84
N GLU A 40 -2.96 -8.25 -4.12
CA GLU A 40 -3.03 -9.70 -3.95
C GLU A 40 -3.24 -10.45 -5.29
N SER A 41 -3.95 -9.83 -6.25
CA SER A 41 -4.19 -10.41 -7.58
C SER A 41 -3.00 -10.30 -8.54
N ALA A 42 -2.07 -9.38 -8.27
CA ALA A 42 -0.82 -9.21 -9.02
C ALA A 42 0.36 -9.12 -8.04
N PRO A 43 0.71 -10.22 -7.34
CA PRO A 43 1.77 -10.22 -6.37
C PRO A 43 3.12 -10.07 -7.04
N LEU A 44 3.97 -9.25 -6.48
CA LEU A 44 5.30 -8.98 -6.98
C LEU A 44 6.33 -9.84 -6.25
N ASN A 45 7.05 -10.69 -6.98
CA ASN A 45 7.96 -11.70 -6.42
C ASN A 45 7.30 -12.59 -5.35
N GLY A 46 6.00 -12.88 -5.50
CA GLY A 46 5.21 -13.66 -4.53
C GLY A 46 4.84 -12.91 -3.25
N GLN A 47 5.11 -11.61 -3.17
CA GLN A 47 4.76 -10.74 -2.04
C GLN A 47 3.67 -9.76 -2.47
N PHE A 48 2.78 -9.38 -1.55
CA PHE A 48 1.75 -8.37 -1.79
C PHE A 48 1.46 -7.58 -0.53
N LEU A 49 0.87 -6.39 -0.69
CA LEU A 49 0.49 -5.57 0.45
C LEU A 49 -0.93 -5.90 0.91
N ARG A 50 -1.11 -6.05 2.21
CA ARG A 50 -2.42 -6.18 2.85
C ARG A 50 -2.59 -5.08 3.86
N TYR A 51 -3.60 -4.25 3.68
CA TYR A 51 -3.98 -3.21 4.63
C TYR A 51 -5.38 -3.50 5.16
N ARG A 52 -5.64 -3.07 6.40
CA ARG A 52 -6.97 -3.09 7.00
C ARG A 52 -7.25 -1.68 7.51
N CYS A 53 -8.33 -1.08 7.02
CA CYS A 53 -8.86 0.15 7.61
C CYS A 53 -9.68 -0.22 8.86
N VAL A 54 -9.33 0.33 10.02
CA VAL A 54 -10.00 0.02 11.30
C VAL A 54 -11.31 0.80 11.44
N ASP A 55 -11.46 1.93 10.75
CA ASP A 55 -12.56 2.89 10.99
C ASP A 55 -13.63 2.95 9.89
N CYS A 56 -13.52 2.20 8.79
CA CYS A 56 -14.51 2.23 7.71
C CYS A 56 -15.83 1.49 7.99
N TRP A 57 -16.01 0.89 9.17
CA TRP A 57 -17.17 0.03 9.49
C TRP A 57 -18.14 0.60 10.53
N SER A 58 -17.92 1.82 11.02
CA SER A 58 -18.70 2.41 12.13
C SER A 58 -19.61 3.59 11.75
N LEU A 59 -19.90 3.80 10.45
CA LEU A 59 -20.84 4.83 9.98
C LEU A 59 -21.82 4.30 8.94
#